data_AF-A0A7U4M0M9-F1
#
_entry.id   AF-A0A7U4M0M9-F1
#
_cell.length_a   1.000
_cell.length_b   1.000
_cell.length_c   1.000
_cell.angle_alpha   90.00
_cell.angle_beta   90.00
_cell.angle_gamma   90.00
#
_symmetry.space_group_name_H-M   'P 1'
#
loop_
_entity.id
_entity.type
_entity.pdbx_description
1 polymer ?
#
loop_
_entity_poly.entity_id
_entity_poly.type
_entity_poly.pdbx_seq_one_letter_code
_entity_poly.pdbx_strand_id
1 'polypeptide(L)'
;MEPLSKHTPLESFINHKNETGMQCGNYSIDIPDLKPGEQYRFHFDATACVGCHCCEVACNEQNANPDEIKWRRVGEMEMGEFPDTLQLFNSMSCNHCIDPECLRGCPTESYIKLDNGIVWHDDPSCIGCQYCTWNCPYEVPVFNPDRGIVTKCHMCVDKLEAGQTPACVQACPGGAIEIEAVNVEQWLAEDMAKEGVAPHLPNIDITKPTTRYTLPEIPKGEEIHPADEHLLHPAHPELPLVFMTVLTQVSVGAFLALFLGQMLFTLGFNLPKPNLAMAILAFLPAAIGLPLSALHLGRPAKAMSAMKNWKTSWLSREAIALGAYTGLATMVAGLYFLEIKGFLLLLVEAITLAIGLFGIYAQSMIYRIKARPSWNRKSTTKRFFGSGYVGFLLIAMVLLISNGAQGAMVLLAITLLAGMGQALVILEEVMFYRHLDKEDPLYYQYNRTRILLQEHFAKVKKFRVYSLAAFALTLPLLAILFTASGLTGLAIATLIVATLGAFASELAGRYLFYRTVVPLGLAGNFFAGNQCH
;
A
#
# COMPACT_ATOMS: atom_id res chain seq x y z
N MET A 1 35.54 -2.94 57.26
CA MET A 1 34.46 -2.39 56.41
C MET A 1 34.16 -3.44 55.37
N GLU A 2 33.07 -4.18 55.53
CA GLU A 2 32.55 -5.01 54.44
C GLU A 2 32.24 -4.09 53.24
N PRO A 3 32.56 -4.52 52.01
CA PRO A 3 32.21 -3.73 50.83
C PRO A 3 30.68 -3.57 50.78
N LEU A 4 30.23 -2.32 50.73
CA LEU A 4 28.84 -1.95 50.46
C LEU A 4 28.49 -2.54 49.08
N SER A 5 27.72 -3.63 49.08
CA SER A 5 27.23 -4.34 47.89
C SER A 5 28.29 -5.08 47.05
N LYS A 6 28.02 -6.37 46.77
CA LYS A 6 28.76 -7.17 45.77
C LYS A 6 28.37 -6.81 44.32
N HIS A 7 27.28 -6.06 44.15
CA HIS A 7 26.74 -5.65 42.86
C HIS A 7 27.09 -4.21 42.55
N THR A 8 27.33 -3.92 41.26
CA THR A 8 27.49 -2.53 40.83
C THR A 8 26.20 -1.73 41.08
N PRO A 9 26.25 -0.40 41.24
CA PRO A 9 25.04 0.42 41.34
C PRO A 9 24.08 0.19 40.17
N LEU A 10 24.60 -0.06 38.97
CA LEU A 10 23.81 -0.40 37.78
C LEU A 10 23.10 -1.75 37.93
N GLU A 11 23.82 -2.77 38.37
CA GLU A 11 23.27 -4.12 38.59
C GLU A 11 22.25 -4.13 39.74
N SER A 12 22.51 -3.38 40.82
CA SER A 12 21.55 -3.16 41.90
C SER A 12 20.29 -2.42 41.44
N PHE A 13 20.42 -1.49 40.49
CA PHE A 13 19.29 -0.78 39.91
C PHE A 13 18.49 -1.66 38.94
N ILE A 14 19.16 -2.42 38.07
CA ILE A 14 18.52 -3.37 37.13
C ILE A 14 17.73 -4.42 37.88
N ASN A 15 18.29 -4.95 38.97
CA ASN A 15 17.64 -5.97 39.81
C ASN A 15 16.67 -5.38 40.85
N HIS A 16 16.47 -4.05 40.87
CA HIS A 16 15.57 -3.43 41.82
C HIS A 16 14.12 -3.72 41.47
N LYS A 17 13.43 -4.40 42.38
CA LYS A 17 11.98 -4.59 42.32
C LYS A 17 11.33 -3.74 43.40
N ASN A 18 10.36 -2.93 42.98
CA ASN A 18 9.48 -2.26 43.92
C ASN A 18 8.56 -3.31 44.55
N GLU A 19 8.61 -3.49 45.88
CA GLU A 19 7.72 -4.38 46.65
C GLU A 19 6.28 -3.79 46.77
N THR A 20 5.78 -3.19 45.70
CA THR A 20 4.50 -2.48 45.68
C THR A 20 3.40 -3.26 44.98
N GLY A 21 3.73 -4.37 44.32
CA GLY A 21 2.80 -5.11 43.44
C GLY A 21 2.43 -4.35 42.16
N MET A 22 2.94 -3.12 41.96
CA MET A 22 2.76 -2.35 40.73
C MET A 22 3.93 -2.62 39.77
N GLN A 23 3.62 -2.76 38.49
CA GLN A 23 4.64 -2.91 37.45
C GLN A 23 5.43 -1.62 37.19
N CYS A 24 4.88 -0.47 37.61
CA CYS A 24 5.52 0.84 37.48
C CYS A 24 6.84 0.90 38.26
N GLY A 25 7.94 1.12 37.53
CA GLY A 25 9.29 1.11 38.08
C GLY A 25 9.87 -0.28 38.36
N ASN A 26 9.26 -1.36 37.85
CA ASN A 26 9.92 -2.67 37.79
C ASN A 26 10.87 -2.71 36.59
N TYR A 27 12.16 -2.55 36.85
CA TYR A 27 13.19 -2.48 35.81
C TYR A 27 13.70 -3.84 35.36
N SER A 28 13.53 -4.89 36.17
CA SER A 28 13.98 -6.25 35.86
C SER A 28 12.99 -7.02 34.99
N ILE A 29 13.52 -7.85 34.09
CA ILE A 29 12.75 -8.86 33.36
C ILE A 29 12.55 -10.09 34.24
N ASP A 30 11.30 -10.40 34.59
CA ASP A 30 10.90 -11.67 35.21
C ASP A 30 10.49 -12.73 34.17
N ILE A 31 11.26 -12.82 33.09
CA ILE A 31 10.98 -13.73 31.98
C ILE A 31 12.17 -14.68 31.84
N PRO A 32 11.94 -16.00 31.86
CA PRO A 32 12.99 -16.97 31.67
C PRO A 32 13.64 -16.82 30.28
N ASP A 33 14.92 -17.20 30.20
CA ASP A 33 15.63 -17.26 28.92
C ASP A 33 14.84 -18.07 27.88
N LEU A 34 14.82 -17.59 26.65
CA LEU A 34 14.12 -18.24 25.55
C LEU A 34 14.69 -19.64 25.29
N LYS A 35 13.81 -20.64 25.28
CA LYS A 35 14.15 -22.00 24.84
C LYS A 35 14.10 -22.11 23.32
N PRO A 36 14.68 -23.16 22.73
CA PRO A 36 14.54 -23.42 21.30
C PRO A 36 13.07 -23.45 20.86
N GLY A 37 12.74 -22.68 19.83
CA GLY A 37 11.36 -22.55 19.32
C GLY A 37 10.49 -21.53 20.06
N GLU A 38 11.02 -20.85 21.06
CA GLU A 38 10.36 -19.73 21.73
C GLU A 38 10.79 -18.38 21.16
N GLN A 39 9.91 -17.38 21.31
CA GLN A 39 10.23 -15.97 21.04
C GLN A 39 9.54 -15.07 22.07
N TYR A 40 9.97 -13.81 22.14
CA TYR A 40 9.27 -12.82 22.95
C TYR A 40 7.95 -12.38 22.30
N ARG A 41 6.95 -12.12 23.14
CA ARG A 41 5.69 -11.48 22.77
C ARG A 41 5.29 -10.42 23.80
N PHE A 42 4.42 -9.51 23.38
CA PHE A 42 3.66 -8.71 24.34
C PHE A 42 2.48 -9.52 24.88
N HIS A 43 2.14 -9.32 26.15
CA HIS A 43 0.82 -9.58 26.69
C HIS A 43 0.16 -8.24 27.03
N PHE A 44 -1.09 -8.08 26.63
CA PHE A 44 -1.90 -6.91 26.95
C PHE A 44 -3.15 -7.35 27.73
N ASP A 45 -3.30 -6.84 28.94
CA ASP A 45 -4.48 -7.04 29.77
C ASP A 45 -5.41 -5.82 29.70
N ALA A 46 -6.48 -5.96 28.93
CA ALA A 46 -7.49 -4.92 28.77
C ALA A 46 -8.29 -4.66 30.05
N THR A 47 -8.32 -5.61 31.00
CA THR A 47 -9.02 -5.46 32.29
C THR A 47 -8.27 -4.54 33.26
N ALA A 48 -6.95 -4.42 33.09
CA ALA A 48 -6.08 -3.57 33.88
C ALA A 48 -5.77 -2.21 33.23
N CYS A 49 -6.10 -2.04 31.94
CA CYS A 49 -5.79 -0.83 31.20
C CYS A 49 -6.80 0.29 31.49
N VAL A 50 -6.32 1.38 32.09
CA VAL A 50 -7.14 2.56 32.43
C VAL A 50 -7.03 3.73 31.43
N GLY A 51 -6.44 3.49 30.25
CA GLY A 51 -6.34 4.54 29.22
C GLY A 51 -5.43 5.72 29.59
N CYS A 52 -4.45 5.57 30.48
CA CYS A 52 -3.63 6.69 30.97
C CYS A 52 -2.62 7.28 29.96
N HIS A 53 -2.40 6.64 28.81
CA HIS A 53 -1.39 6.98 27.79
C HIS A 53 0.09 7.05 28.25
N CYS A 54 0.43 6.68 29.50
CA CYS A 54 1.81 6.66 29.97
C CYS A 54 2.74 5.79 29.10
N CYS A 55 2.21 4.69 28.57
CA CYS A 55 2.94 3.80 27.69
C CYS A 55 3.27 4.41 26.31
N GLU A 56 2.48 5.36 25.82
CA GLU A 56 2.79 6.13 24.61
C GLU A 56 3.96 7.07 24.87
N VAL A 57 3.85 7.88 25.92
CA VAL A 57 4.85 8.89 26.30
C VAL A 57 6.20 8.23 26.58
N ALA A 58 6.21 7.17 27.39
CA ALA A 58 7.45 6.45 27.70
C ALA A 58 8.09 5.81 26.46
N CYS A 59 7.28 5.29 25.53
CA CYS A 59 7.79 4.76 24.27
C CYS A 59 8.37 5.88 23.38
N ASN A 60 7.73 7.05 23.36
CA ASN A 60 8.19 8.18 22.57
C ASN A 60 9.52 8.74 23.09
N GLU A 61 9.59 9.00 24.40
CA GLU A 61 10.78 9.51 25.10
C GLU A 61 11.96 8.56 24.96
N GLN A 62 11.76 7.25 25.21
CA GLN A 62 12.82 6.24 25.09
C GLN A 62 13.46 6.23 23.70
N ASN A 63 12.68 6.51 22.66
CA ASN A 63 13.12 6.40 21.26
C ASN A 63 13.40 7.76 20.62
N ALA A 64 13.34 8.85 21.39
CA ALA A 64 13.53 10.22 20.91
C ALA A 64 12.70 10.51 19.63
N ASN A 65 11.47 10.03 19.60
CA ASN A 65 10.57 10.26 18.48
C ASN A 65 9.98 11.69 18.57
N PRO A 66 9.76 12.37 17.43
CA PRO A 66 8.88 13.52 17.34
C PRO A 66 7.48 13.22 17.91
N ASP A 67 6.74 14.25 18.29
CA ASP A 67 5.41 14.13 18.88
C ASP A 67 4.39 13.52 17.92
N GLU A 68 4.52 13.75 16.61
CA GLU A 68 3.63 13.15 15.62
C GLU A 68 3.95 11.67 15.33
N ILE A 69 5.05 11.12 15.84
CA ILE A 69 5.49 9.75 15.53
C ILE A 69 5.32 8.84 16.75
N LYS A 70 4.14 8.23 16.87
CA LYS A 70 3.85 7.28 17.95
C LYS A 70 4.08 5.83 17.53
N TRP A 71 5.00 5.13 18.20
CA TRP A 71 5.26 3.70 18.00
C TRP A 71 4.36 2.77 18.82
N ARG A 72 3.78 3.29 19.91
CA ARG A 72 2.74 2.65 20.71
C ARG A 72 1.58 3.64 20.85
N ARG A 73 0.35 3.13 20.80
CA ARG A 73 -0.88 3.92 20.81
C ARG A 73 -1.92 3.26 21.70
N VAL A 74 -2.81 4.05 22.28
CA VAL A 74 -3.99 3.60 23.03
C VAL A 74 -5.22 3.98 22.22
N GLY A 75 -5.91 2.96 21.72
CA GLY A 75 -7.23 3.10 21.11
C GLY A 75 -8.34 2.95 22.14
N GLU A 76 -9.47 3.57 21.86
CA GLU A 76 -10.66 3.57 22.72
C GLU A 76 -11.84 2.91 22.00
N MET A 77 -12.57 2.08 22.74
CA MET A 77 -13.77 1.41 22.29
C MET A 77 -14.86 1.56 23.34
N GLU A 78 -16.09 1.65 22.90
CA GLU A 78 -17.26 1.83 23.74
C GLU A 78 -18.36 0.82 23.36
N MET A 79 -19.15 0.45 24.35
CA MET A 79 -20.34 -0.41 24.19
C MET A 79 -21.39 -0.07 25.26
N GLY A 80 -22.61 -0.56 25.05
CA GLY A 80 -23.76 -0.27 25.90
C GLY A 80 -24.44 1.05 25.58
N GLU A 81 -25.43 1.43 26.38
CA GLU A 81 -26.20 2.67 26.23
C GLU A 81 -26.28 3.39 27.57
N PHE A 82 -26.20 4.73 27.56
CA PHE A 82 -26.27 5.51 28.80
C PHE A 82 -27.54 5.18 29.62
N PRO A 83 -27.44 4.91 30.93
CA PRO A 83 -26.25 5.06 31.80
C PRO A 83 -25.33 3.84 31.90
N ASP A 84 -25.71 2.70 31.31
CA ASP A 84 -25.00 1.43 31.38
C ASP A 84 -24.02 1.28 30.19
N THR A 85 -22.92 2.04 30.24
CA THR A 85 -21.86 2.04 29.22
C THR A 85 -20.58 1.39 29.74
N LEU A 86 -19.87 0.66 28.87
CA LEU A 86 -18.52 0.16 29.13
C LEU A 86 -17.53 0.79 28.15
N GLN A 87 -16.38 1.24 28.66
CA GLN A 87 -15.26 1.71 27.87
C GLN A 87 -14.10 0.71 27.97
N LEU A 88 -13.53 0.35 26.83
CA LEU A 88 -12.38 -0.53 26.71
C LEU A 88 -11.22 0.20 26.05
N PHE A 89 -10.03 0.06 26.62
CA PHE A 89 -8.80 0.62 26.08
C PHE A 89 -7.94 -0.47 25.46
N ASN A 90 -7.31 -0.18 24.32
CA ASN A 90 -6.35 -1.07 23.69
C ASN A 90 -5.02 -0.37 23.46
N SER A 91 -4.02 -0.71 24.28
CA SER A 91 -2.66 -0.24 24.08
C SER A 91 -1.89 -1.19 23.18
N MET A 92 -1.59 -0.77 21.95
CA MET A 92 -0.92 -1.61 20.95
C MET A 92 0.36 -0.97 20.41
N SER A 93 1.33 -1.84 20.11
CA SER A 93 2.54 -1.51 19.34
C SER A 93 2.79 -2.62 18.30
N CYS A 94 4.03 -2.82 17.86
CA CYS A 94 4.33 -3.90 16.92
C CYS A 94 3.97 -5.27 17.53
N ASN A 95 3.17 -6.05 16.81
CA ASN A 95 2.85 -7.43 17.18
C ASN A 95 4.00 -8.41 16.97
N HIS A 96 5.16 -7.95 16.46
CA HIS A 96 6.35 -8.76 16.14
C HIS A 96 6.01 -10.13 15.53
N CYS A 97 5.13 -10.10 14.52
CA CYS A 97 4.40 -11.26 14.02
C CYS A 97 5.30 -12.42 13.58
N ILE A 98 4.76 -13.65 13.56
CA ILE A 98 5.49 -14.84 13.07
C ILE A 98 5.69 -14.77 11.56
N ASP A 99 4.70 -14.26 10.81
CA ASP A 99 4.76 -14.05 9.37
C ASP A 99 4.57 -12.56 9.02
N PRO A 100 5.61 -11.71 9.15
CA PRO A 100 5.46 -10.26 9.03
C PRO A 100 5.28 -9.84 7.56
N GLU A 101 4.11 -9.33 7.20
CA GLU A 101 3.87 -8.74 5.87
C GLU A 101 4.71 -7.48 5.62
N CYS A 102 5.12 -6.75 6.67
CA CYS A 102 6.06 -5.63 6.52
C CYS A 102 7.45 -6.09 6.03
N LEU A 103 7.90 -7.28 6.44
CA LEU A 103 9.16 -7.88 6.00
C LEU A 103 9.03 -8.40 4.57
N ARG A 104 7.98 -9.18 4.27
CA ARG A 104 7.69 -9.67 2.91
C ARG A 104 7.58 -8.55 1.89
N GLY A 105 6.92 -7.45 2.25
CA GLY A 105 6.71 -6.31 1.36
C GLY A 105 7.96 -5.46 1.13
N CYS A 106 8.93 -5.47 2.05
CA CYS A 106 10.05 -4.53 2.02
C CYS A 106 10.99 -4.77 0.83
N PRO A 107 11.16 -3.80 -0.09
CA PRO A 107 11.96 -4.00 -1.29
C PRO A 107 13.47 -4.01 -1.03
N THR A 108 13.90 -3.42 0.09
CA THR A 108 15.31 -3.18 0.45
C THR A 108 15.85 -4.13 1.51
N GLU A 109 15.04 -5.09 1.96
CA GLU A 109 15.36 -6.02 3.06
C GLU A 109 15.68 -5.29 4.38
N SER A 110 14.99 -4.16 4.62
CA SER A 110 15.16 -3.34 5.83
C SER A 110 14.44 -3.89 7.06
N TYR A 111 13.84 -5.08 6.98
CA TYR A 111 13.26 -5.76 8.14
C TYR A 111 13.93 -7.12 8.31
N ILE A 112 14.29 -7.42 9.55
CA ILE A 112 14.97 -8.66 9.92
C ILE A 112 14.18 -9.27 11.07
N LYS A 113 13.87 -10.57 11.00
CA LYS A 113 13.31 -11.31 12.13
C LYS A 113 14.49 -11.88 12.92
N LEU A 114 14.69 -11.38 14.15
CA LEU A 114 15.73 -11.88 15.04
C LEU A 114 15.33 -13.24 15.63
N ASP A 115 16.30 -13.99 16.16
CA ASP A 115 16.07 -15.33 16.75
C ASP A 115 15.13 -15.28 17.96
N ASN A 116 15.13 -14.17 18.70
CA ASN A 116 14.19 -13.91 19.80
C ASN A 116 12.80 -13.47 19.32
N GLY A 117 12.54 -13.51 18.01
CA GLY A 117 11.30 -13.15 17.33
C GLY A 117 11.03 -11.65 17.18
N ILE A 118 11.90 -10.77 17.64
CA ILE A 118 11.73 -9.34 17.38
C ILE A 118 11.89 -9.10 15.88
N VAL A 119 10.83 -8.62 15.23
CA VAL A 119 10.94 -8.01 13.90
C VAL A 119 11.68 -6.68 14.06
N TRP A 120 12.96 -6.62 13.71
CA TRP A 120 13.82 -5.44 13.74
C TRP A 120 13.72 -4.64 12.44
N HIS A 121 13.96 -3.32 12.49
CA HIS A 121 14.03 -2.46 11.29
C HIS A 121 15.46 -1.88 11.17
N ASP A 122 16.10 -2.14 10.04
CA ASP A 122 17.43 -1.63 9.71
C ASP A 122 17.33 -0.25 9.03
N ASP A 123 17.56 0.79 9.83
CA ASP A 123 17.43 2.20 9.41
C ASP A 123 18.35 2.61 8.23
N PRO A 124 19.62 2.15 8.14
CA PRO A 124 20.52 2.51 7.04
C PRO A 124 20.06 1.99 5.67
N SER A 125 19.49 0.79 5.58
CA SER A 125 19.02 0.22 4.32
C SER A 125 17.68 0.80 3.86
N CYS A 126 16.88 1.35 4.77
CA CYS A 126 15.56 1.88 4.45
C CYS A 126 15.63 3.09 3.50
N ILE A 127 14.80 3.06 2.46
CA ILE A 127 14.65 4.14 1.47
C ILE A 127 13.41 5.02 1.69
N GLY A 128 12.61 4.71 2.71
CA GLY A 128 11.40 5.47 3.00
C GLY A 128 10.32 5.34 1.93
N CYS A 129 10.16 4.16 1.30
CA CYS A 129 9.10 3.92 0.29
C CYS A 129 7.70 3.76 0.89
N GLN A 130 7.58 3.65 2.21
CA GLN A 130 6.32 3.52 2.95
C GLN A 130 5.47 2.28 2.62
N TYR A 131 5.91 1.38 1.73
CA TYR A 131 5.12 0.19 1.37
C TYR A 131 4.81 -0.72 2.58
N CYS A 132 5.69 -0.75 3.57
CA CYS A 132 5.47 -1.46 4.83
C CYS A 132 4.34 -0.87 5.69
N THR A 133 4.04 0.43 5.57
CA THR A 133 2.93 1.07 6.30
C THR A 133 1.58 0.59 5.73
N TRP A 134 1.51 0.29 4.43
CA TRP A 134 0.32 -0.27 3.80
C TRP A 134 0.16 -1.78 4.05
N ASN A 135 1.27 -2.52 4.12
CA ASN A 135 1.26 -3.98 4.31
C ASN A 135 0.95 -4.39 5.75
N CYS A 136 1.34 -3.60 6.75
CA CYS A 136 1.04 -3.91 8.14
C CYS A 136 -0.47 -3.73 8.40
N PRO A 137 -1.22 -4.79 8.77
CA PRO A 137 -2.65 -4.66 9.04
C PRO A 137 -2.93 -3.88 10.32
N TYR A 138 -1.94 -3.74 11.20
CA TYR A 138 -1.99 -2.97 12.44
C TYR A 138 -1.45 -1.55 12.30
N GLU A 139 -0.98 -1.18 11.10
CA GLU A 139 -0.45 0.14 10.74
C GLU A 139 0.79 0.60 11.52
N VAL A 140 1.39 -0.25 12.34
CA VAL A 140 2.50 0.08 13.25
C VAL A 140 3.70 0.82 12.60
N PRO A 141 4.17 0.49 11.38
CA PRO A 141 5.24 1.24 10.75
C PRO A 141 4.81 2.68 10.39
N VAL A 142 5.56 3.67 10.90
CA VAL A 142 5.30 5.10 10.70
C VAL A 142 6.42 5.73 9.89
N PHE A 143 6.10 6.54 8.89
CA PHE A 143 7.11 7.32 8.18
C PHE A 143 7.61 8.47 9.06
N ASN A 144 8.93 8.57 9.23
CA ASN A 144 9.61 9.67 9.88
C ASN A 144 10.15 10.63 8.80
N PRO A 145 9.54 11.82 8.63
CA PRO A 145 9.93 12.76 7.59
C PRO A 145 11.34 13.34 7.82
N ASP A 146 11.73 13.59 9.06
CA ASP A 146 13.04 14.15 9.40
C ASP A 146 14.19 13.22 9.01
N ARG A 147 13.98 11.90 9.17
CA ARG A 147 14.98 10.87 8.87
C ARG A 147 14.86 10.30 7.46
N GLY A 148 13.75 10.60 6.77
CA GLY A 148 13.41 10.08 5.44
C GLY A 148 13.24 8.55 5.40
N ILE A 149 12.80 7.93 6.50
CA ILE A 149 12.66 6.47 6.62
C ILE A 149 11.39 6.10 7.38
N VAL A 150 10.97 4.85 7.26
CA VAL A 150 9.96 4.29 8.16
C VAL A 150 10.62 3.87 9.47
N THR A 151 9.92 4.02 10.58
CA THR A 151 10.34 3.63 11.92
C THR A 151 9.21 2.86 12.60
N LYS A 152 9.53 2.06 13.62
CA LYS A 152 8.53 1.31 14.39
C LYS A 152 9.10 0.77 15.70
N CYS A 153 8.20 0.39 16.61
CA CYS A 153 8.53 -0.36 17.82
C CYS A 153 9.46 -1.54 17.52
N HIS A 154 10.56 -1.61 18.27
CA HIS A 154 11.55 -2.69 18.25
C HIS A 154 11.61 -3.44 19.60
N MET A 155 10.50 -3.44 20.35
CA MET A 155 10.38 -4.07 21.66
C MET A 155 11.45 -3.62 22.67
N CYS A 156 12.02 -2.42 22.52
CA CYS A 156 13.18 -1.97 23.32
C CYS A 156 14.28 -3.04 23.42
N VAL A 157 14.66 -3.65 22.29
CA VAL A 157 15.70 -4.71 22.22
C VAL A 157 16.96 -4.39 23.02
N ASP A 158 17.38 -3.12 23.03
CA ASP A 158 18.50 -2.59 23.81
C ASP A 158 18.31 -2.78 25.32
N LYS A 159 17.09 -2.54 25.81
CA LYS A 159 16.73 -2.81 27.21
C LYS A 159 16.64 -4.31 27.47
N LEU A 160 16.04 -5.07 26.56
CA LEU A 160 15.92 -6.53 26.72
C LEU A 160 17.29 -7.21 26.83
N GLU A 161 18.26 -6.79 26.01
CA GLU A 161 19.65 -7.28 26.07
C GLU A 161 20.36 -6.91 27.38
N ALA A 162 19.96 -5.79 28.01
CA ALA A 162 20.45 -5.36 29.32
C ALA A 162 19.67 -5.99 30.50
N GLY A 163 18.78 -6.94 30.26
CA GLY A 163 17.94 -7.57 31.29
C GLY A 163 16.82 -6.65 31.82
N GLN A 164 16.45 -5.61 31.07
CA GLN A 164 15.42 -4.65 31.43
C GLN A 164 14.14 -4.78 30.61
N THR A 165 12.99 -4.60 31.25
CA THR A 165 11.69 -4.56 30.58
C THR A 165 11.57 -3.35 29.63
N PRO A 166 10.74 -3.41 28.58
CA PRO A 166 10.52 -2.27 27.68
C PRO A 166 9.96 -1.04 28.39
N ALA A 167 10.25 0.16 27.88
CA ALA A 167 9.80 1.41 28.50
C ALA A 167 8.26 1.50 28.66
N CYS A 168 7.50 0.97 27.70
CA CYS A 168 6.03 0.95 27.80
C CYS A 168 5.50 0.02 28.90
N VAL A 169 6.25 -1.03 29.25
CA VAL A 169 5.96 -1.94 30.36
C VAL A 169 6.29 -1.24 31.69
N GLN A 170 7.48 -0.65 31.79
CA GLN A 170 7.95 0.06 32.98
C GLN A 170 7.06 1.24 33.39
N ALA A 171 6.41 1.88 32.42
CA ALA A 171 5.55 3.03 32.64
C ALA A 171 4.07 2.68 32.86
N CYS A 172 3.66 1.41 32.76
CA CYS A 172 2.26 1.04 32.89
C CYS A 172 1.84 1.02 34.38
N PRO A 173 0.98 1.95 34.84
CA PRO A 173 0.59 1.98 36.25
C PRO A 173 -0.32 0.81 36.64
N GLY A 174 -1.15 0.35 35.70
CA GLY A 174 -2.09 -0.75 35.92
C GLY A 174 -1.50 -2.15 35.77
N GLY A 175 -0.25 -2.27 35.32
CA GLY A 175 0.32 -3.59 35.01
C GLY A 175 -0.28 -4.27 33.77
N ALA A 176 -0.86 -3.48 32.85
CA ALA A 176 -1.62 -3.99 31.71
C ALA A 176 -0.75 -4.47 30.53
N ILE A 177 0.58 -4.32 30.59
CA ILE A 177 1.47 -4.65 29.48
C ILE A 177 2.65 -5.45 30.02
N GLU A 178 2.85 -6.66 29.52
CA GLU A 178 3.98 -7.51 29.89
C GLU A 178 4.74 -7.99 28.66
N ILE A 179 5.97 -8.50 28.88
CA ILE A 179 6.65 -9.33 27.89
C ILE A 179 6.59 -10.76 28.41
N GLU A 180 6.39 -11.72 27.51
CA GLU A 180 6.36 -13.14 27.82
C GLU A 180 7.21 -13.90 26.79
N ALA A 181 7.69 -15.09 27.17
CA ALA A 181 8.20 -16.09 26.22
C ALA A 181 7.03 -16.93 25.70
N VAL A 182 6.99 -17.18 24.39
CA VAL A 182 5.96 -18.02 23.77
C VAL A 182 6.57 -19.07 22.85
N ASN A 183 6.18 -20.32 23.01
CA ASN A 183 6.49 -21.38 22.06
C ASN A 183 5.68 -21.18 20.77
N VAL A 184 6.37 -21.04 19.64
CA VAL A 184 5.75 -20.68 18.36
C VAL A 184 4.81 -21.77 17.85
N GLU A 185 5.16 -23.04 18.03
CA GLU A 185 4.36 -24.17 17.53
C GLU A 185 3.04 -24.27 18.30
N GLN A 186 3.10 -24.24 19.63
CA GLN A 186 1.93 -24.24 20.50
C GLN A 186 1.02 -23.03 20.22
N TRP A 187 1.60 -21.84 20.08
CA TRP A 187 0.85 -20.62 19.78
C TRP A 187 0.04 -20.76 18.49
N LEU A 188 0.67 -21.27 17.43
CA LEU A 188 0.02 -21.44 16.13
C LEU A 188 -1.05 -22.55 16.14
N ALA A 189 -0.86 -23.59 16.94
CA ALA A 189 -1.76 -24.75 16.98
C ALA A 189 -3.01 -24.52 17.82
N GLU A 190 -2.90 -23.83 18.97
CA GLU A 190 -3.96 -23.82 19.99
C GLU A 190 -4.32 -22.42 20.49
N ASP A 191 -3.32 -21.62 20.87
CA ASP A 191 -3.55 -20.45 21.72
C ASP A 191 -3.90 -19.19 20.93
N MET A 192 -3.35 -18.99 19.73
CA MET A 192 -3.53 -17.77 18.93
C MET A 192 -5.00 -17.52 18.56
N ALA A 193 -5.76 -18.56 18.28
CA ALA A 193 -7.18 -18.43 17.94
C ALA A 193 -8.05 -17.96 19.12
N LYS A 194 -7.58 -18.18 20.35
CA LYS A 194 -8.29 -17.83 21.59
C LYS A 194 -7.79 -16.52 22.19
N GLU A 195 -6.48 -16.33 22.21
CA GLU A 195 -5.81 -15.27 22.94
C GLU A 195 -5.12 -14.24 22.03
N GLY A 196 -5.01 -14.49 20.73
CA GLY A 196 -4.45 -13.55 19.74
C GLY A 196 -5.51 -12.64 19.10
N VAL A 197 -6.75 -12.72 19.57
CA VAL A 197 -7.92 -12.01 19.03
C VAL A 197 -8.46 -10.99 20.04
N ALA A 198 -8.92 -9.85 19.54
CA ALA A 198 -9.63 -8.84 20.32
C ALA A 198 -10.60 -8.07 19.40
N PRO A 199 -11.61 -7.37 19.96
CA PRO A 199 -12.48 -6.52 19.19
C PRO A 199 -11.70 -5.55 18.30
N HIS A 200 -12.15 -5.40 17.05
CA HIS A 200 -11.54 -4.51 16.04
C HIS A 200 -10.05 -4.76 15.76
N LEU A 201 -9.55 -5.97 16.01
CA LEU A 201 -8.25 -6.39 15.50
C LEU A 201 -8.35 -7.02 14.10
N PRO A 202 -7.34 -6.81 13.26
CA PRO A 202 -7.20 -7.54 12.00
C PRO A 202 -7.18 -9.06 12.19
N ASN A 203 -7.67 -9.77 11.17
CA ASN A 203 -7.62 -11.24 11.14
C ASN A 203 -6.18 -11.76 11.37
N ILE A 204 -6.05 -12.63 12.38
CA ILE A 204 -4.80 -13.25 12.80
C ILE A 204 -4.08 -14.02 11.68
N ASP A 205 -4.80 -14.59 10.72
CA ASP A 205 -4.24 -15.36 9.60
C ASP A 205 -3.45 -14.52 8.59
N ILE A 206 -3.56 -13.18 8.66
CA ILE A 206 -2.81 -12.29 7.79
C ILE A 206 -1.32 -12.34 8.13
N THR A 207 -0.96 -12.27 9.42
CA THR A 207 0.44 -12.17 9.85
C THR A 207 0.84 -13.13 10.96
N LYS A 208 -0.11 -13.85 11.57
CA LYS A 208 0.09 -14.66 12.77
C LYS A 208 0.72 -13.81 13.91
N PRO A 209 -0.01 -12.80 14.43
CA PRO A 209 0.50 -11.94 15.49
C PRO A 209 0.81 -12.76 16.75
N THR A 210 1.75 -12.28 17.57
CA THR A 210 2.16 -12.99 18.79
C THR A 210 1.60 -12.34 20.05
N THR A 211 1.06 -11.12 19.96
CA THR A 211 0.53 -10.42 21.12
C THR A 211 -0.67 -11.16 21.69
N ARG A 212 -0.58 -11.48 22.97
CA ARG A 212 -1.64 -12.11 23.75
C ARG A 212 -2.55 -11.05 24.36
N TYR A 213 -3.85 -11.28 24.35
CA TYR A 213 -4.86 -10.40 24.92
C TYR A 213 -5.58 -11.09 26.06
N THR A 214 -5.72 -10.39 27.18
CA THR A 214 -6.71 -10.70 28.23
C THR A 214 -7.83 -9.68 28.11
N LEU A 215 -9.05 -10.17 27.92
CA LEU A 215 -10.23 -9.34 27.71
C LEU A 215 -11.18 -9.49 28.90
N PRO A 216 -11.93 -8.44 29.26
CA PRO A 216 -13.01 -8.58 30.22
C PRO A 216 -14.12 -9.49 29.67
N GLU A 217 -15.04 -9.91 30.54
CA GLU A 217 -16.27 -10.54 30.09
C GLU A 217 -17.09 -9.54 29.28
N ILE A 218 -17.25 -9.81 27.98
CA ILE A 218 -18.05 -8.99 27.07
C ILE A 218 -19.46 -9.59 27.00
N PRO A 219 -20.51 -8.84 27.41
CA PRO A 219 -21.90 -9.25 27.27
C PRO A 219 -22.24 -9.73 25.85
N LYS A 220 -22.95 -10.86 25.75
CA LYS A 220 -23.35 -11.42 24.45
C LYS A 220 -24.40 -10.52 23.80
N GLY A 221 -24.14 -10.12 22.56
CA GLY A 221 -25.09 -9.37 21.72
C GLY A 221 -24.94 -7.86 21.78
N GLU A 222 -24.02 -7.34 22.61
CA GLU A 222 -23.64 -5.93 22.52
C GLU A 222 -22.57 -5.71 21.45
N GLU A 223 -22.74 -4.64 20.68
CA GLU A 223 -21.80 -4.24 19.65
C GLU A 223 -20.78 -3.28 20.26
N ILE A 224 -19.50 -3.59 20.06
CA ILE A 224 -18.38 -2.73 20.49
C ILE A 224 -18.06 -1.81 19.32
N HIS A 225 -17.99 -0.51 19.58
CA HIS A 225 -17.67 0.51 18.58
C HIS A 225 -16.34 1.19 18.92
N PRO A 226 -15.50 1.53 17.92
CA PRO A 226 -14.41 2.48 18.12
C PRO A 226 -14.97 3.84 18.57
N ALA A 227 -14.45 4.42 19.65
CA ALA A 227 -14.94 5.72 20.14
C ALA A 227 -14.72 6.86 19.11
N ASP A 228 -13.71 6.71 18.25
CA ASP A 228 -13.39 7.63 17.17
C ASP A 228 -14.06 7.25 15.83
N GLU A 229 -15.04 6.35 15.82
CA GLU A 229 -15.67 5.89 14.58
C GLU A 229 -16.25 7.06 13.75
N HIS A 230 -16.71 8.12 14.40
CA HIS A 230 -17.22 9.32 13.74
C HIS A 230 -16.14 10.15 13.01
N LEU A 231 -14.86 9.99 13.35
CA LEU A 231 -13.74 10.68 12.69
C LEU A 231 -13.31 9.91 11.44
N LEU A 232 -13.63 10.44 10.25
CA LEU A 232 -13.28 9.83 8.97
C LEU A 232 -12.45 10.79 8.12
N HIS A 233 -11.15 10.52 8.01
CA HIS A 233 -10.23 11.33 7.22
C HIS A 233 -9.75 10.58 5.96
N PRO A 234 -9.62 11.28 4.82
CA PRO A 234 -9.03 10.69 3.62
C PRO A 234 -7.52 10.37 3.80
N ALA A 235 -7.08 9.24 3.24
CA ALA A 235 -5.65 8.86 3.22
C ALA A 235 -4.79 9.79 2.35
N HIS A 236 -3.47 9.79 2.50
CA HIS A 236 -2.55 10.65 1.72
C HIS A 236 -2.70 10.42 0.19
N PRO A 237 -2.65 11.46 -0.66
CA PRO A 237 -2.90 11.35 -2.11
C PRO A 237 -1.85 10.60 -2.93
N GLU A 238 -0.61 10.47 -2.44
CA GLU A 238 0.51 9.83 -3.17
C GLU A 238 0.68 10.32 -4.62
N LEU A 239 0.68 11.65 -4.84
CA LEU A 239 0.66 12.24 -6.19
C LEU A 239 1.74 11.70 -7.13
N PRO A 240 3.02 11.54 -6.74
CA PRO A 240 4.03 10.98 -7.65
C PRO A 240 3.66 9.56 -8.14
N LEU A 241 3.06 8.74 -7.28
CA LEU A 241 2.59 7.40 -7.64
C LEU A 241 1.33 7.43 -8.50
N VAL A 242 0.43 8.39 -8.29
CA VAL A 242 -0.72 8.62 -9.18
C VAL A 242 -0.25 8.86 -10.62
N PHE A 243 0.71 9.75 -10.81
CA PHE A 243 1.25 10.03 -12.14
C PHE A 243 2.06 8.87 -12.69
N MET A 244 2.98 8.31 -11.90
CA MET A 244 3.83 7.21 -12.35
C MET A 244 3.00 6.04 -12.87
N THR A 245 2.04 5.56 -12.06
CA THR A 245 1.25 4.38 -12.40
C THR A 245 0.46 4.58 -13.70
N VAL A 246 -0.22 5.73 -13.85
CA VAL A 246 -0.99 6.03 -15.07
C VAL A 246 -0.07 6.17 -16.28
N LEU A 247 1.04 6.90 -16.18
CA LEU A 247 1.98 7.09 -17.29
C LEU A 247 2.61 5.78 -17.75
N THR A 248 3.00 4.88 -16.84
CA THR A 248 3.54 3.56 -17.21
C THR A 248 2.48 2.69 -17.89
N GLN A 249 1.22 2.78 -17.47
CA GLN A 249 0.09 2.06 -18.10
C GLN A 249 -0.19 2.60 -19.51
N VAL A 250 -0.18 3.93 -19.69
CA VAL A 250 -0.31 4.57 -21.02
C VAL A 250 0.82 4.13 -21.94
N SER A 251 2.07 4.09 -21.44
CA SER A 251 3.24 3.65 -22.20
C SER A 251 3.08 2.21 -22.71
N VAL A 252 2.73 1.26 -21.83
CA VAL A 252 2.53 -0.15 -22.20
C VAL A 252 1.38 -0.31 -23.18
N GLY A 253 0.28 0.44 -23.02
CA GLY A 253 -0.82 0.45 -23.99
C GLY A 253 -0.43 0.99 -25.37
N ALA A 254 0.35 2.09 -25.41
CA ALA A 254 0.87 2.64 -26.65
C ALA A 254 1.85 1.68 -27.33
N PHE A 255 2.69 0.99 -26.53
CA PHE A 255 3.61 -0.01 -27.02
C PHE A 255 2.91 -1.27 -27.54
N LEU A 256 1.81 -1.69 -26.91
CA LEU A 256 0.94 -2.74 -27.44
C LEU A 256 0.36 -2.35 -28.80
N ALA A 257 -0.05 -1.09 -28.98
CA ALA A 257 -0.50 -0.57 -30.27
C ALA A 257 0.60 -0.64 -31.35
N LEU A 258 1.83 -0.23 -30.98
CA LEU A 258 3.01 -0.30 -31.84
C LEU A 258 3.28 -1.75 -32.29
N PHE A 259 3.35 -2.68 -31.34
CA PHE A 259 3.60 -4.09 -31.60
C PHE A 259 2.51 -4.72 -32.47
N LEU A 260 1.24 -4.46 -32.19
CA LEU A 260 0.13 -4.96 -33.01
C LEU A 260 0.19 -4.42 -34.44
N GLY A 261 0.55 -3.14 -34.60
CA GLY A 261 0.76 -2.54 -35.92
C GLY A 261 1.90 -3.23 -36.69
N GLN A 262 3.03 -3.48 -36.03
CA GLN A 262 4.18 -4.16 -36.63
C GLN A 262 3.85 -5.62 -36.99
N MET A 263 3.16 -6.34 -36.10
CA MET A 263 2.74 -7.72 -36.30
C MET A 263 1.77 -7.84 -37.49
N LEU A 264 0.72 -7.02 -37.53
CA LEU A 264 -0.27 -7.06 -38.62
C LEU A 264 0.34 -6.64 -39.96
N PHE A 265 1.21 -5.64 -39.99
CA PHE A 265 1.97 -5.28 -41.20
C PHE A 265 2.81 -6.46 -41.72
N THR A 266 3.48 -7.18 -40.81
CA THR A 266 4.29 -8.36 -41.15
C THR A 266 3.44 -9.52 -41.68
N LEU A 267 2.18 -9.65 -41.25
CA LEU A 267 1.21 -10.61 -41.76
C LEU A 267 0.58 -10.21 -43.11
N GLY A 268 0.95 -9.06 -43.68
CA GLY A 268 0.48 -8.60 -44.99
C GLY A 268 -0.80 -7.75 -44.95
N PHE A 269 -1.24 -7.30 -43.78
CA PHE A 269 -2.33 -6.33 -43.69
C PHE A 269 -1.85 -4.95 -44.16
N ASN A 270 -2.67 -4.26 -44.96
CA ASN A 270 -2.37 -2.92 -45.47
C ASN A 270 -2.58 -1.83 -44.40
N LEU A 271 -1.74 -1.85 -43.37
CA LEU A 271 -1.74 -0.89 -42.28
C LEU A 271 -0.53 0.05 -42.37
N PRO A 272 -0.61 1.28 -41.84
CA PRO A 272 0.52 2.19 -41.78
C PRO A 272 1.70 1.52 -41.05
N LYS A 273 2.87 1.56 -41.67
CA LYS A 273 4.08 1.02 -41.06
C LYS A 273 4.42 1.81 -39.79
N PRO A 274 4.66 1.13 -38.65
CA PRO A 274 5.17 1.78 -37.46
C PRO A 274 6.44 2.58 -37.73
N ASN A 275 6.56 3.75 -37.09
CA ASN A 275 7.68 4.67 -37.29
C ASN A 275 8.30 5.12 -35.96
N LEU A 276 9.42 5.86 -36.07
CA LEU A 276 10.15 6.37 -34.91
C LEU A 276 9.28 7.26 -34.01
N ALA A 277 8.39 8.08 -34.56
CA ALA A 277 7.52 8.96 -33.78
C ALA A 277 6.58 8.15 -32.88
N MET A 278 5.99 7.07 -33.39
CA MET A 278 5.15 6.15 -32.61
C MET A 278 5.96 5.45 -31.52
N ALA A 279 7.19 4.99 -31.81
CA ALA A 279 8.06 4.37 -30.83
C ALA A 279 8.45 5.36 -29.71
N ILE A 280 8.78 6.61 -30.07
CA ILE A 280 9.08 7.68 -29.12
C ILE A 280 7.91 7.93 -28.18
N LEU A 281 6.73 8.06 -28.74
CA LEU A 281 5.52 8.32 -27.99
C LEU A 281 5.03 7.13 -27.15
N ALA A 282 5.39 5.91 -27.54
CA ALA A 282 5.16 4.73 -26.72
C ALA A 282 6.08 4.68 -25.50
N PHE A 283 7.36 5.03 -25.61
CA PHE A 283 8.29 4.98 -24.47
C PHE A 283 8.26 6.22 -23.57
N LEU A 284 7.97 7.41 -24.12
CA LEU A 284 8.12 8.68 -23.41
C LEU A 284 7.32 8.74 -22.10
N PRO A 285 6.05 8.28 -22.03
CA PRO A 285 5.32 8.26 -20.76
C PRO A 285 6.02 7.41 -19.68
N ALA A 286 6.61 6.27 -20.00
CA ALA A 286 7.39 5.49 -19.04
C ALA A 286 8.71 6.18 -18.64
N ALA A 287 9.40 6.81 -19.59
CA ALA A 287 10.62 7.57 -19.32
C ALA A 287 10.39 8.78 -18.39
N ILE A 288 9.17 9.36 -18.40
CA ILE A 288 8.77 10.41 -17.46
C ILE A 288 8.23 9.80 -16.16
N GLY A 289 7.36 8.80 -16.26
CA GLY A 289 6.66 8.21 -15.12
C GLY A 289 7.61 7.50 -14.14
N LEU A 290 8.57 6.72 -14.64
CA LEU A 290 9.44 5.92 -13.78
C LEU A 290 10.33 6.79 -12.87
N PRO A 291 11.00 7.87 -13.35
CA PRO A 291 11.73 8.78 -12.45
C PRO A 291 10.85 9.48 -11.40
N LEU A 292 9.57 9.77 -11.70
CA LEU A 292 8.64 10.34 -10.71
C LEU A 292 8.44 9.41 -9.51
N SER A 293 8.60 8.08 -9.68
CA SER A 293 8.59 7.16 -8.54
C SER A 293 9.71 7.43 -7.55
N ALA A 294 10.85 8.00 -7.93
CA ALA A 294 11.90 8.31 -6.94
C ALA A 294 11.49 9.46 -6.00
N LEU A 295 10.58 10.34 -6.43
CA LEU A 295 10.24 11.58 -5.70
C LEU A 295 9.35 11.37 -4.48
N HIS A 296 8.69 10.21 -4.33
CA HIS A 296 7.93 9.89 -3.11
C HIS A 296 8.79 9.18 -2.05
N LEU A 297 10.02 8.79 -2.39
CA LEU A 297 10.92 8.11 -1.45
C LEU A 297 11.50 9.11 -0.45
N GLY A 298 11.60 8.71 0.80
CA GLY A 298 12.33 9.51 1.80
C GLY A 298 13.83 9.62 1.53
N ARG A 299 14.44 8.65 0.82
CA ARG A 299 15.86 8.68 0.41
C ARG A 299 16.03 8.36 -1.08
N PRO A 300 15.74 9.32 -1.99
CA PRO A 300 15.74 9.08 -3.44
C PRO A 300 17.10 8.63 -3.99
N ALA A 301 18.22 9.08 -3.40
CA ALA A 301 19.56 8.68 -3.80
C ALA A 301 19.82 7.16 -3.68
N LYS A 302 19.04 6.45 -2.85
CA LYS A 302 19.14 5.00 -2.65
C LYS A 302 18.08 4.21 -3.43
N ALA A 303 17.32 4.83 -4.34
CA ALA A 303 16.19 4.20 -5.05
C ALA A 303 16.54 2.85 -5.71
N MET A 304 17.75 2.70 -6.25
CA MET A 304 18.20 1.45 -6.89
C MET A 304 18.19 0.24 -5.96
N SER A 305 18.31 0.45 -4.65
CA SER A 305 18.24 -0.62 -3.66
C SER A 305 16.84 -1.25 -3.54
N ALA A 306 15.81 -0.63 -4.10
CA ALA A 306 14.46 -1.20 -4.17
C ALA A 306 14.39 -2.51 -4.97
N MET A 307 15.42 -2.85 -5.75
CA MET A 307 15.47 -4.08 -6.55
C MET A 307 16.05 -5.30 -5.81
N LYS A 308 16.44 -5.17 -4.54
CA LYS A 308 17.08 -6.25 -3.78
C LYS A 308 16.14 -7.44 -3.53
N ASN A 309 14.95 -7.20 -2.96
CA ASN A 309 14.04 -8.26 -2.53
C ASN A 309 13.05 -8.71 -3.62
N TRP A 310 13.52 -9.08 -4.81
CA TRP A 310 12.64 -9.52 -5.90
C TRP A 310 11.90 -10.85 -5.61
N LYS A 311 12.40 -11.65 -4.65
CA LYS A 311 11.82 -12.94 -4.29
C LYS A 311 10.48 -12.81 -3.59
N THR A 312 10.30 -11.82 -2.72
CA THR A 312 9.05 -11.69 -1.94
C THR A 312 8.33 -10.36 -2.20
N SER A 313 9.05 -9.26 -2.46
CA SER A 313 8.44 -7.95 -2.67
C SER A 313 7.94 -7.76 -4.10
N TRP A 314 6.65 -7.46 -4.25
CA TRP A 314 6.08 -7.05 -5.53
C TRP A 314 6.62 -5.70 -6.03
N LEU A 315 6.99 -4.81 -5.10
CA LEU A 315 7.59 -3.51 -5.45
C LEU A 315 8.95 -3.69 -6.12
N SER A 316 9.78 -4.62 -5.64
CA SER A 316 11.04 -4.98 -6.30
C SER A 316 10.82 -5.55 -7.70
N ARG A 317 9.82 -6.41 -7.88
CA ARG A 317 9.46 -6.99 -9.18
C ARG A 317 8.97 -5.93 -10.17
N GLU A 318 8.16 -4.98 -9.71
CA GLU A 318 7.74 -3.83 -10.51
C GLU A 318 8.95 -3.00 -10.94
N ALA A 319 9.80 -2.59 -9.99
CA ALA A 319 10.95 -1.74 -10.27
C ALA A 319 11.88 -2.36 -11.33
N ILE A 320 12.16 -3.66 -11.19
CA ILE A 320 12.98 -4.41 -12.17
C ILE A 320 12.26 -4.48 -13.53
N ALA A 321 10.98 -4.88 -13.53
CA ALA A 321 10.24 -5.10 -14.78
C ALA A 321 10.00 -3.80 -15.55
N LEU A 322 9.55 -2.72 -14.90
CA LEU A 322 9.31 -1.44 -15.55
C LEU A 322 10.62 -0.73 -15.92
N GLY A 323 11.70 -0.91 -15.15
CA GLY A 323 13.03 -0.47 -15.52
C GLY A 323 13.54 -1.17 -16.77
N ALA A 324 13.45 -2.50 -16.83
CA ALA A 324 13.83 -3.30 -17.99
C ALA A 324 12.95 -2.96 -19.22
N TYR A 325 11.65 -2.81 -19.03
CA TYR A 325 10.72 -2.36 -20.06
C TYR A 325 11.13 -1.01 -20.65
N THR A 326 11.43 -0.02 -19.81
CA THR A 326 11.82 1.33 -20.27
C THR A 326 13.14 1.31 -21.04
N GLY A 327 14.13 0.53 -20.57
CA GLY A 327 15.39 0.34 -21.28
C GLY A 327 15.23 -0.35 -22.63
N LEU A 328 14.42 -1.40 -22.70
CA LEU A 328 14.13 -2.12 -23.94
C LEU A 328 13.28 -1.28 -24.92
N ALA A 329 12.30 -0.51 -24.43
CA ALA A 329 11.53 0.41 -25.26
C ALA A 329 12.41 1.52 -25.86
N THR A 330 13.41 1.99 -25.11
CA THR A 330 14.46 2.89 -25.62
C THR A 330 15.27 2.22 -26.72
N MET A 331 15.67 0.95 -26.53
CA MET A 331 16.37 0.16 -27.55
C MET A 331 15.52 0.01 -28.81
N VAL A 332 14.22 -0.29 -28.69
CA VAL A 332 13.29 -0.37 -29.82
C VAL A 332 13.21 0.96 -30.58
N ALA A 333 13.10 2.09 -29.89
CA ALA A 333 13.16 3.40 -30.53
C ALA A 333 14.50 3.62 -31.28
N GLY A 334 15.61 3.17 -30.72
CA GLY A 334 16.92 3.16 -31.38
C GLY A 334 16.96 2.27 -32.64
N LEU A 335 16.35 1.08 -32.60
CA LEU A 335 16.23 0.20 -33.78
C LEU A 335 15.43 0.87 -34.90
N TYR A 336 14.33 1.57 -34.57
CA TYR A 336 13.58 2.36 -35.53
C TYR A 336 14.41 3.51 -36.11
N PHE A 337 15.20 4.20 -35.29
CA PHE A 337 16.10 5.27 -35.73
C PHE A 337 17.19 4.77 -36.69
N LEU A 338 17.74 3.58 -36.43
CA LEU A 338 18.75 2.92 -37.29
C LEU A 338 18.13 2.18 -38.49
N GLU A 339 16.82 2.29 -38.68
CA GLU A 339 16.06 1.60 -39.73
C GLU A 339 16.21 0.07 -39.76
N ILE A 340 16.52 -0.55 -38.61
CA ILE A 340 16.61 -2.00 -38.47
C ILE A 340 15.20 -2.58 -38.58
N LYS A 341 15.00 -3.51 -39.54
CA LYS A 341 13.69 -4.06 -39.91
C LYS A 341 13.73 -5.60 -39.82
N GLY A 342 12.55 -6.21 -39.80
CA GLY A 342 12.38 -7.66 -39.90
C GLY A 342 12.21 -8.36 -38.56
N PHE A 343 12.50 -9.67 -38.53
CA PHE A 343 12.20 -10.56 -37.41
C PHE A 343 12.85 -10.12 -36.09
N LEU A 344 14.08 -9.59 -36.14
CA LEU A 344 14.79 -9.12 -34.94
C LEU A 344 14.02 -8.01 -34.22
N LEU A 345 13.49 -7.02 -34.97
CA LEU A 345 12.70 -5.94 -34.39
C LEU A 345 11.44 -6.48 -33.72
N LEU A 346 10.69 -7.34 -34.42
CA LEU A 346 9.47 -7.95 -33.89
C LEU A 346 9.74 -8.79 -32.63
N LEU A 347 10.85 -9.53 -32.60
CA LEU A 347 11.25 -10.31 -31.43
C LEU A 347 11.56 -9.42 -30.22
N VAL A 348 12.33 -8.34 -30.43
CA VAL A 348 12.64 -7.38 -29.37
C VAL A 348 11.38 -6.70 -28.87
N GLU A 349 10.47 -6.31 -29.74
CA GLU A 349 9.18 -5.74 -29.36
C GLU A 349 8.32 -6.73 -28.56
N ALA A 350 8.26 -7.99 -28.98
CA ALA A 350 7.51 -9.02 -28.26
C ALA A 350 8.04 -9.21 -26.82
N ILE A 351 9.37 -9.29 -26.66
CA ILE A 351 10.02 -9.38 -25.35
C ILE A 351 9.74 -8.13 -24.52
N THR A 352 9.88 -6.95 -25.12
CA THR A 352 9.63 -5.66 -24.47
C THR A 352 8.19 -5.59 -23.96
N LEU A 353 7.22 -5.94 -24.80
CA LEU A 353 5.80 -5.96 -24.44
C LEU A 353 5.52 -6.97 -23.32
N ALA A 354 6.07 -8.18 -23.39
CA ALA A 354 5.89 -9.19 -22.36
C ALA A 354 6.38 -8.70 -20.98
N ILE A 355 7.55 -8.06 -20.94
CA ILE A 355 8.12 -7.47 -19.72
C ILE A 355 7.25 -6.30 -19.23
N GLY A 356 6.77 -5.43 -20.14
CA GLY A 356 5.86 -4.33 -19.80
C GLY A 356 4.55 -4.81 -19.20
N LEU A 357 3.92 -5.84 -19.78
CA LEU A 357 2.70 -6.45 -19.26
C LEU A 357 2.92 -7.08 -17.87
N PHE A 358 4.04 -7.77 -17.67
CA PHE A 358 4.42 -8.28 -16.36
C PHE A 358 4.67 -7.13 -15.37
N GLY A 359 5.27 -6.02 -15.80
CA GLY A 359 5.46 -4.82 -14.98
C GLY A 359 4.15 -4.23 -14.48
N ILE A 360 3.14 -4.06 -15.35
CA ILE A 360 1.80 -3.60 -14.93
C ILE A 360 1.10 -4.60 -14.01
N TYR A 361 1.29 -5.90 -14.25
CA TYR A 361 0.80 -6.93 -13.35
C TYR A 361 1.44 -6.82 -11.96
N ALA A 362 2.77 -6.74 -11.88
CA ALA A 362 3.51 -6.56 -10.64
C ALA A 362 3.10 -5.27 -9.91
N GLN A 363 2.97 -4.17 -10.65
CA GLN A 363 2.45 -2.90 -10.14
C GLN A 363 1.04 -3.07 -9.53
N SER A 364 0.14 -3.81 -10.17
CA SER A 364 -1.20 -4.06 -9.61
C SER A 364 -1.16 -4.92 -8.33
N MET A 365 -0.20 -5.85 -8.25
CA MET A 365 -0.05 -6.74 -7.10
C MET A 365 0.45 -6.01 -5.86
N ILE A 366 1.16 -4.88 -6.02
CA ILE A 366 1.57 -4.02 -4.90
C ILE A 366 0.38 -3.61 -4.06
N TYR A 367 -0.77 -3.35 -4.69
CA TYR A 367 -1.98 -2.89 -4.01
C TYR A 367 -2.94 -4.04 -3.66
N ARG A 368 -2.67 -5.28 -4.07
CA ARG A 368 -3.48 -6.44 -3.64
C ARG A 368 -3.08 -6.92 -2.25
N ILE A 369 -3.25 -6.01 -1.28
CA ILE A 369 -2.79 -6.13 0.10
C ILE A 369 -3.97 -6.45 1.02
N LYS A 370 -3.91 -7.54 1.77
CA LYS A 370 -4.99 -7.94 2.71
C LYS A 370 -5.36 -6.84 3.72
N ALA A 371 -4.38 -6.06 4.16
CA ALA A 371 -4.55 -4.93 5.09
C ALA A 371 -5.37 -3.74 4.52
N ARG A 372 -5.66 -3.71 3.22
CA ARG A 372 -6.39 -2.63 2.53
C ARG A 372 -7.55 -3.22 1.70
N PRO A 373 -8.71 -3.50 2.32
CA PRO A 373 -9.81 -4.22 1.68
C PRO A 373 -10.26 -3.68 0.31
N SER A 374 -10.42 -2.36 0.20
CA SER A 374 -10.87 -1.73 -1.05
C SER A 374 -9.85 -1.84 -2.18
N TRP A 375 -8.55 -1.99 -1.86
CA TRP A 375 -7.51 -2.30 -2.84
C TRP A 375 -7.36 -3.79 -3.14
N ASN A 376 -7.65 -4.68 -2.18
CA ASN A 376 -7.46 -6.13 -2.30
C ASN A 376 -8.53 -6.85 -3.12
N ARG A 377 -8.85 -6.35 -4.31
CA ARG A 377 -9.88 -6.90 -5.19
C ARG A 377 -9.31 -7.24 -6.56
N LYS A 378 -9.93 -8.22 -7.23
CA LYS A 378 -9.56 -8.56 -8.63
C LYS A 378 -9.82 -7.38 -9.58
N SER A 379 -10.78 -6.52 -9.26
CA SER A 379 -11.06 -5.29 -10.00
C SER A 379 -9.88 -4.31 -10.00
N THR A 380 -9.02 -4.32 -8.97
CA THR A 380 -7.79 -3.53 -8.94
C THR A 380 -6.89 -3.86 -10.13
N THR A 381 -6.57 -5.14 -10.36
CA THR A 381 -5.78 -5.54 -11.53
C THR A 381 -6.46 -5.14 -12.84
N LYS A 382 -7.78 -5.32 -12.97
CA LYS A 382 -8.53 -4.89 -14.16
C LYS A 382 -8.35 -3.38 -14.42
N ARG A 383 -8.40 -2.54 -13.38
CA ARG A 383 -8.22 -1.08 -13.51
C ARG A 383 -6.84 -0.68 -13.99
N PHE A 384 -5.79 -1.34 -13.49
CA PHE A 384 -4.40 -1.02 -13.86
C PHE A 384 -4.15 -1.32 -15.34
N PHE A 385 -4.62 -2.45 -15.86
CA PHE A 385 -4.56 -2.73 -17.29
C PHE A 385 -5.51 -1.86 -18.11
N GLY A 386 -6.70 -1.57 -17.57
CA GLY A 386 -7.73 -0.77 -18.23
C GLY A 386 -7.23 0.62 -18.63
N SER A 387 -6.46 1.31 -17.79
CA SER A 387 -5.92 2.66 -18.08
C SER A 387 -4.99 2.70 -19.31
N GLY A 388 -4.50 1.55 -19.79
CA GLY A 388 -3.66 1.47 -21.00
C GLY A 388 -4.37 1.94 -22.28
N TYR A 389 -5.70 2.06 -22.31
CA TYR A 389 -6.42 2.51 -23.51
C TYR A 389 -6.02 3.93 -23.96
N VAL A 390 -5.55 4.78 -23.04
CA VAL A 390 -5.04 6.11 -23.35
C VAL A 390 -3.84 6.03 -24.29
N GLY A 391 -3.05 4.97 -24.21
CA GLY A 391 -1.96 4.70 -25.13
C GLY A 391 -2.42 4.44 -26.57
N PHE A 392 -3.55 3.77 -26.76
CA PHE A 392 -4.14 3.57 -28.10
C PHE A 392 -4.60 4.90 -28.71
N LEU A 393 -5.22 5.79 -27.91
CA LEU A 393 -5.59 7.14 -28.35
C LEU A 393 -4.38 7.94 -28.85
N LEU A 394 -3.29 7.85 -28.08
CA LEU A 394 -2.05 8.56 -28.37
C LEU A 394 -1.47 8.11 -29.72
N ILE A 395 -1.41 6.79 -29.97
CA ILE A 395 -0.90 6.27 -31.25
C ILE A 395 -1.88 6.52 -32.40
N ALA A 396 -3.19 6.42 -32.18
CA ALA A 396 -4.19 6.74 -33.20
C ALA A 396 -4.11 8.20 -33.67
N MET A 397 -3.84 9.14 -32.75
CA MET A 397 -3.63 10.56 -33.07
C MET A 397 -2.44 10.76 -34.01
N VAL A 398 -1.31 10.09 -33.76
CA VAL A 398 -0.10 10.16 -34.59
C VAL A 398 -0.34 9.58 -35.98
N LEU A 399 -1.07 8.47 -36.05
CA LEU A 399 -1.47 7.87 -37.31
C LEU A 399 -2.31 8.82 -38.15
N LEU A 400 -3.28 9.53 -37.56
CA LEU A 400 -4.05 10.54 -38.30
C LEU A 400 -3.18 11.69 -38.81
N ILE A 401 -2.25 12.20 -37.98
CA ILE A 401 -1.31 13.26 -38.38
C ILE A 401 -0.41 12.79 -39.54
N SER A 402 -0.08 11.50 -39.57
CA SER A 402 0.79 10.88 -40.58
C SER A 402 0.03 10.35 -41.81
N ASN A 403 -1.21 10.79 -42.04
CA ASN A 403 -2.09 10.32 -43.13
C ASN A 403 -2.44 8.82 -43.09
N GLY A 404 -2.33 8.18 -41.92
CA GLY A 404 -2.63 6.75 -41.68
C GLY A 404 -4.06 6.49 -41.22
N ALA A 405 -5.07 7.04 -41.92
CA ALA A 405 -6.47 7.02 -41.50
C ALA A 405 -7.03 5.61 -41.20
N GLN A 406 -6.70 4.61 -42.03
CA GLN A 406 -7.16 3.23 -41.85
C GLN A 406 -6.63 2.61 -40.54
N GLY A 407 -5.33 2.78 -40.26
CA GLY A 407 -4.73 2.29 -39.02
C GLY A 407 -5.28 3.01 -37.78
N ALA A 408 -5.50 4.31 -37.89
CA ALA A 408 -6.12 5.08 -36.81
C ALA A 408 -7.54 4.56 -36.49
N MET A 409 -8.38 4.29 -37.50
CA MET A 409 -9.72 3.75 -37.27
C MET A 409 -9.70 2.39 -36.56
N VAL A 410 -8.78 1.50 -36.91
CA VAL A 410 -8.62 0.20 -36.22
C VAL A 410 -8.24 0.40 -34.74
N LEU A 411 -7.27 1.27 -34.45
CA LEU A 411 -6.89 1.57 -33.07
C LEU A 411 -8.01 2.25 -32.28
N LEU A 412 -8.80 3.13 -32.91
CA LEU A 412 -9.95 3.76 -32.26
C LEU A 412 -11.05 2.74 -31.94
N ALA A 413 -11.28 1.75 -32.80
CA ALA A 413 -12.19 0.65 -32.49
C ALA A 413 -11.70 -0.18 -31.28
N ILE A 414 -10.41 -0.51 -31.23
CA ILE A 414 -9.80 -1.19 -30.07
C ILE A 414 -9.92 -0.31 -28.81
N THR A 415 -9.71 1.00 -28.95
CA THR A 415 -9.85 1.97 -27.86
C THR A 415 -11.27 1.98 -27.30
N LEU A 416 -12.30 1.96 -28.16
CA LEU A 416 -13.70 1.91 -27.73
C LEU A 416 -13.99 0.61 -26.94
N LEU A 417 -13.47 -0.52 -27.39
CA LEU A 417 -13.62 -1.80 -26.67
C LEU A 417 -12.92 -1.77 -25.31
N ALA A 418 -11.68 -1.29 -25.25
CA ALA A 418 -10.93 -1.16 -24.01
C ALA A 418 -11.56 -0.14 -23.05
N GLY A 419 -12.01 1.01 -23.57
CA GLY A 419 -12.73 2.04 -22.83
C GLY A 419 -14.06 1.53 -22.28
N MET A 420 -14.78 0.70 -23.04
CA MET A 420 -16.00 0.04 -22.57
C MET A 420 -15.69 -0.95 -21.44
N GLY A 421 -14.62 -1.75 -21.59
CA GLY A 421 -14.13 -2.62 -20.52
C GLY A 421 -13.83 -1.85 -19.23
N GLN A 422 -13.15 -0.70 -19.32
CA GLN A 422 -12.88 0.16 -18.18
C GLN A 422 -14.18 0.75 -17.57
N ALA A 423 -15.16 1.11 -18.41
CA ALA A 423 -16.46 1.59 -17.94
C ALA A 423 -17.22 0.52 -17.16
N LEU A 424 -17.17 -0.74 -17.61
CA LEU A 424 -17.75 -1.88 -16.89
C LEU A 424 -17.07 -2.12 -15.54
N VAL A 425 -15.75 -1.95 -15.44
CA VAL A 425 -15.01 -2.07 -14.16
C VAL A 425 -15.43 -0.98 -13.17
N ILE A 426 -15.67 0.26 -13.65
CA ILE A 426 -16.20 1.33 -12.79
C ILE A 426 -17.66 1.04 -12.41
N LEU A 427 -18.47 0.52 -13.32
CA LEU A 427 -19.84 0.13 -13.02
C LEU A 427 -19.89 -0.97 -11.95
N GLU A 428 -19.01 -1.97 -12.04
CA GLU A 428 -18.83 -3.03 -11.03
C GLU A 428 -18.58 -2.43 -9.64
N GLU A 429 -17.72 -1.40 -9.54
CA GLU A 429 -17.45 -0.69 -8.28
C GLU A 429 -18.65 0.11 -7.77
N VAL A 430 -19.29 0.89 -8.65
CA VAL A 430 -20.47 1.68 -8.28
C VAL A 430 -21.58 0.77 -7.77
N MET A 431 -21.79 -0.37 -8.43
CA MET A 431 -22.78 -1.36 -8.03
C MET A 431 -22.42 -2.04 -6.72
N PHE A 432 -21.14 -2.37 -6.51
CA PHE A 432 -20.65 -2.94 -5.26
C PHE A 432 -20.94 -2.02 -4.06
N TYR A 433 -20.57 -0.73 -4.13
CA TYR A 433 -20.82 0.18 -3.01
C TYR A 433 -22.30 0.58 -2.86
N ARG A 434 -23.11 0.47 -3.92
CA ARG A 434 -24.55 0.70 -3.86
C ARG A 434 -25.28 -0.46 -3.14
N HIS A 435 -24.84 -1.69 -3.35
CA HIS A 435 -25.43 -2.91 -2.78
C HIS A 435 -24.45 -3.57 -1.80
N LEU A 436 -23.84 -2.76 -0.94
CA LEU A 436 -22.86 -3.24 0.02
C LEU A 436 -23.55 -4.17 1.03
N ASP A 437 -23.07 -5.41 1.12
CA ASP A 437 -23.60 -6.43 2.02
C ASP A 437 -23.20 -6.10 3.47
N LYS A 438 -24.20 -5.99 4.35
CA LYS A 438 -23.99 -5.69 5.77
C LYS A 438 -23.38 -6.85 6.56
N GLU A 439 -23.55 -8.08 6.05
CA GLU A 439 -23.01 -9.28 6.68
C GLU A 439 -21.56 -9.58 6.24
N ASP A 440 -21.00 -8.76 5.33
CA ASP A 440 -19.60 -8.88 4.94
C ASP A 440 -18.69 -8.58 6.16
N PRO A 441 -17.75 -9.47 6.52
CA PRO A 441 -16.83 -9.23 7.64
C PRO A 441 -15.99 -7.95 7.51
N LEU A 442 -15.87 -7.39 6.31
CA LEU A 442 -15.16 -6.15 5.98
C LEU A 442 -16.12 -4.98 5.70
N TYR A 443 -17.40 -5.11 6.10
CA TYR A 443 -18.41 -4.08 5.91
C TYR A 443 -17.96 -2.73 6.43
N TYR A 444 -17.37 -2.68 7.63
CA TYR A 444 -16.85 -1.47 8.24
C TYR A 444 -15.92 -0.69 7.29
N GLN A 445 -14.89 -1.34 6.76
CA GLN A 445 -13.90 -0.70 5.89
C GLN A 445 -14.51 -0.30 4.54
N TYR A 446 -15.37 -1.14 3.96
CA TYR A 446 -16.04 -0.83 2.71
C TYR A 446 -17.05 0.31 2.84
N ASN A 447 -17.78 0.36 3.96
CA ASN A 447 -18.75 1.42 4.23
C ASN A 447 -18.04 2.77 4.39
N ARG A 448 -16.93 2.81 5.14
CA ARG A 448 -16.13 4.05 5.27
C ARG A 448 -15.52 4.49 3.94
N THR A 449 -15.03 3.54 3.13
CA THR A 449 -14.60 3.83 1.76
C THR A 449 -15.74 4.44 0.92
N ARG A 450 -16.95 3.89 1.05
CA ARG A 450 -18.16 4.40 0.39
C ARG A 450 -18.48 5.83 0.83
N ILE A 451 -18.43 6.13 2.13
CA ILE A 451 -18.68 7.47 2.69
C ILE A 451 -17.65 8.46 2.14
N LEU A 452 -16.35 8.13 2.15
CA LEU A 452 -15.30 8.96 1.54
C LEU A 452 -15.59 9.25 0.06
N LEU A 453 -15.98 8.23 -0.71
CA LEU A 453 -16.33 8.38 -2.13
C LEU A 453 -17.58 9.25 -2.37
N GLN A 454 -18.57 9.20 -1.49
CA GLN A 454 -19.87 9.84 -1.67
C GLN A 454 -19.94 11.26 -1.08
N GLU A 455 -19.26 11.50 0.03
CA GLU A 455 -19.37 12.76 0.78
C GLU A 455 -18.14 13.64 0.55
N HIS A 456 -16.93 13.10 0.72
CA HIS A 456 -15.69 13.86 0.60
C HIS A 456 -15.28 14.10 -0.85
N PHE A 457 -15.47 13.10 -1.72
CA PHE A 457 -15.00 13.14 -3.11
C PHE A 457 -16.10 13.01 -4.16
N ALA A 458 -17.35 13.37 -3.81
CA ALA A 458 -18.51 13.28 -4.69
C ALA A 458 -18.28 13.92 -6.08
N LYS A 459 -17.66 15.10 -6.09
CA LYS A 459 -17.38 15.87 -7.31
C LYS A 459 -16.35 15.16 -8.20
N VAL A 460 -15.27 14.66 -7.61
CA VAL A 460 -14.20 13.95 -8.34
C VAL A 460 -14.71 12.60 -8.86
N LYS A 461 -15.54 11.89 -8.07
CA LYS A 461 -16.22 10.66 -8.48
C LYS A 461 -17.16 10.91 -9.66
N LYS A 462 -18.01 11.95 -9.60
CA LYS A 462 -18.89 12.33 -10.71
C LYS A 462 -18.07 12.67 -11.95
N PHE A 463 -17.04 13.51 -11.80
CA PHE A 463 -16.11 13.82 -12.88
C PHE A 463 -15.60 12.53 -13.53
N ARG A 464 -15.00 11.62 -12.77
CA ARG A 464 -14.45 10.34 -13.26
C ARG A 464 -15.45 9.52 -14.09
N VAL A 465 -16.69 9.38 -13.61
CA VAL A 465 -17.72 8.59 -14.30
C VAL A 465 -18.10 9.23 -15.63
N TYR A 466 -18.38 10.54 -15.65
CA TYR A 466 -18.78 11.23 -16.87
C TYR A 466 -17.62 11.44 -17.85
N SER A 467 -16.42 11.74 -17.34
CA SER A 467 -15.22 11.94 -18.15
C SER A 467 -14.80 10.66 -18.86
N LEU A 468 -14.95 9.49 -18.24
CA LEU A 468 -14.70 8.23 -18.94
C LEU A 468 -15.66 8.02 -20.12
N ALA A 469 -16.96 8.22 -19.91
CA ALA A 469 -17.94 8.10 -21.00
C ALA A 469 -17.65 9.08 -22.14
N ALA A 470 -17.36 10.34 -21.81
CA ALA A 470 -17.06 11.37 -22.81
C ALA A 470 -15.76 11.08 -23.58
N PHE A 471 -14.65 10.87 -22.86
CA PHE A 471 -13.31 10.86 -23.45
C PHE A 471 -12.85 9.48 -23.93
N ALA A 472 -13.36 8.38 -23.35
CA ALA A 472 -13.00 7.02 -23.77
C ALA A 472 -13.99 6.42 -24.78
N LEU A 473 -15.24 6.91 -24.84
CA LEU A 473 -16.29 6.36 -25.71
C LEU A 473 -16.80 7.37 -26.73
N THR A 474 -17.35 8.51 -26.29
CA THR A 474 -18.03 9.46 -27.20
C THR A 474 -17.06 10.14 -28.16
N LEU A 475 -15.96 10.72 -27.68
CA LEU A 475 -15.02 11.43 -28.56
C LEU A 475 -14.24 10.49 -29.49
N PRO A 476 -13.80 9.30 -29.10
CA PRO A 476 -13.17 8.36 -30.04
C PRO A 476 -14.15 7.91 -31.13
N LEU A 477 -15.43 7.69 -30.80
CA LEU A 477 -16.46 7.42 -31.80
C LEU A 477 -16.65 8.61 -32.75
N LEU A 478 -16.68 9.83 -32.23
CA LEU A 478 -16.78 11.05 -33.05
C LEU A 478 -15.54 11.22 -33.97
N ALA A 479 -14.35 10.90 -33.48
CA ALA A 479 -13.13 10.92 -34.27
C ALA A 479 -13.17 9.89 -35.42
N ILE A 480 -13.75 8.69 -35.20
CA ILE A 480 -14.01 7.72 -36.28
C ILE A 480 -14.94 8.33 -37.33
N LEU A 481 -16.03 8.97 -36.92
CA LEU A 481 -16.99 9.61 -37.84
C LEU A 481 -16.33 10.72 -38.66
N PHE A 482 -15.59 11.64 -38.04
CA PHE A 482 -14.88 12.69 -38.75
C PHE A 482 -13.82 12.16 -39.69
N THR A 483 -13.09 11.10 -39.29
CA THR A 483 -12.11 10.43 -40.16
C THR A 483 -12.80 9.81 -41.38
N ALA A 484 -13.92 9.13 -41.19
CA ALA A 484 -14.69 8.53 -42.27
C ALA A 484 -15.31 9.57 -43.22
N SER A 485 -15.65 10.75 -42.73
CA SER A 485 -16.15 11.88 -43.54
C SER A 485 -15.04 12.73 -44.21
N GLY A 486 -13.76 12.35 -44.07
CA GLY A 486 -12.64 13.11 -44.62
C GLY A 486 -12.31 14.43 -43.87
N LEU A 487 -12.95 14.68 -42.73
CA LEU A 487 -12.74 15.86 -41.88
C LEU A 487 -11.55 15.65 -40.92
N THR A 488 -10.36 15.42 -41.49
CA THR A 488 -9.16 15.00 -40.74
C THR A 488 -8.73 16.00 -39.67
N GLY A 489 -8.82 17.31 -39.93
CA GLY A 489 -8.49 18.35 -38.94
C GLY A 489 -9.38 18.30 -37.70
N LEU A 490 -10.69 18.08 -37.89
CA LEU A 490 -11.63 17.92 -36.78
C LEU A 490 -11.41 16.60 -36.03
N ALA A 491 -11.07 15.52 -36.75
CA ALA A 491 -10.72 14.24 -36.13
C ALA A 491 -9.49 14.37 -35.22
N ILE A 492 -8.42 15.03 -35.69
CA ILE A 492 -7.20 15.27 -34.91
C ILE A 492 -7.51 16.12 -33.67
N ALA A 493 -8.22 17.25 -33.83
CA ALA A 493 -8.60 18.11 -32.71
C ALA A 493 -9.42 17.34 -31.66
N THR A 494 -10.36 16.50 -32.12
CA THR A 494 -11.18 15.64 -31.25
C THR A 494 -10.32 14.63 -30.49
N LEU A 495 -9.33 14.00 -31.14
CA LEU A 495 -8.43 13.06 -30.48
C LEU A 495 -7.50 13.71 -29.47
N ILE A 496 -7.05 14.95 -29.70
CA ILE A 496 -6.25 15.70 -28.72
C ILE A 496 -7.08 15.90 -27.44
N VAL A 497 -8.32 16.37 -27.58
CA VAL A 497 -9.23 16.56 -26.45
C VAL A 497 -9.55 15.23 -25.76
N ALA A 498 -9.81 14.17 -26.55
CA ALA A 498 -10.06 12.84 -26.02
C ALA A 498 -8.88 12.30 -25.21
N THR A 499 -7.65 12.44 -25.72
CA THR A 499 -6.43 11.94 -25.07
C THR A 499 -6.16 12.68 -23.75
N LEU A 500 -6.21 14.01 -23.76
CA LEU A 500 -5.99 14.82 -22.56
C LEU A 500 -7.08 14.60 -21.51
N GLY A 501 -8.34 14.57 -21.94
CA GLY A 501 -9.48 14.31 -21.06
C GLY A 501 -9.46 12.89 -20.49
N ALA A 502 -9.08 11.89 -21.29
CA ALA A 502 -8.91 10.50 -20.84
C ALA A 502 -7.77 10.38 -19.82
N PHE A 503 -6.63 11.02 -20.06
CA PHE A 503 -5.52 11.06 -19.10
C PHE A 503 -5.94 11.71 -17.78
N ALA A 504 -6.58 12.88 -17.82
CA ALA A 504 -7.11 13.54 -16.62
C ALA A 504 -8.16 12.68 -15.88
N SER A 505 -9.01 11.96 -16.64
CA SER A 505 -9.96 11.00 -16.11
C SER A 505 -9.26 9.87 -15.35
N GLU A 506 -8.22 9.25 -15.93
CA GLU A 506 -7.46 8.17 -15.27
C GLU A 506 -6.71 8.67 -14.03
N LEU A 507 -6.13 9.87 -14.07
CA LEU A 507 -5.50 10.50 -12.89
C LEU A 507 -6.52 10.72 -11.77
N ALA A 508 -7.72 11.22 -12.07
CA ALA A 508 -8.78 11.37 -11.08
C ALA A 508 -9.21 10.02 -10.48
N GLY A 509 -9.31 8.98 -11.30
CA GLY A 509 -9.60 7.62 -10.83
C GLY A 509 -8.52 7.07 -9.90
N ARG A 510 -7.25 7.29 -10.23
CA ARG A 510 -6.11 6.84 -9.41
C ARG A 510 -5.96 7.68 -8.14
N TYR A 511 -6.26 8.98 -8.19
CA TYR A 511 -6.33 9.85 -7.01
C TYR A 511 -7.39 9.37 -6.01
N LEU A 512 -8.60 9.05 -6.49
CA LEU A 512 -9.64 8.47 -5.64
C LEU A 512 -9.19 7.15 -5.02
N PHE A 513 -8.55 6.28 -5.82
CA PHE A 513 -8.03 5.00 -5.35
C PHE A 513 -7.13 5.15 -4.12
N TYR A 514 -6.25 6.16 -4.07
CA TYR A 514 -5.43 6.44 -2.88
C TYR A 514 -6.21 7.11 -1.76
N ARG A 515 -6.98 8.17 -2.05
CA ARG A 515 -7.64 8.99 -1.01
C ARG A 515 -8.73 8.26 -0.23
N THR A 516 -9.37 7.25 -0.83
CA THR A 516 -10.55 6.60 -0.23
C THR A 516 -10.26 5.23 0.38
N VAL A 517 -8.99 4.82 0.45
CA VAL A 517 -8.63 3.54 1.08
C VAL A 517 -8.82 3.63 2.60
N VAL A 518 -9.42 2.59 3.18
CA VAL A 518 -9.57 2.43 4.63
C VAL A 518 -8.85 1.13 5.04
N PRO A 519 -7.93 1.18 6.01
CA PRO A 519 -7.18 0.02 6.47
C PRO A 519 -8.00 -0.90 7.38
N LEU A 520 -7.51 -2.12 7.64
CA LEU A 520 -8.03 -3.01 8.69
C LEU A 520 -7.70 -2.54 10.12
N GLY A 521 -7.00 -1.41 10.28
CA GLY A 521 -6.38 -0.94 11.52
C GLY A 521 -7.30 -0.87 12.74
N LEU A 522 -6.69 -0.59 13.89
CA LEU A 522 -7.36 -0.52 15.18
C LEU A 522 -8.52 0.48 15.25
N ALA A 523 -9.46 0.21 16.15
CA ALA A 523 -10.30 1.22 16.79
C ALA A 523 -9.43 2.34 17.40
N GLY A 524 -9.71 3.62 17.15
CA GLY A 524 -8.76 4.69 17.48
C GLY A 524 -7.69 4.83 16.41
N ASN A 525 -8.12 4.98 15.15
CA ASN A 525 -7.28 4.98 13.96
C ASN A 525 -5.94 5.73 14.16
N PHE A 526 -4.92 5.26 13.46
CA PHE A 526 -3.65 5.95 13.21
C PHE A 526 -3.81 7.43 12.75
N PHE A 527 -5.02 7.80 12.33
CA PHE A 527 -5.45 9.10 11.83
C PHE A 527 -5.74 10.14 12.91
N ALA A 528 -6.12 9.78 14.15
CA ALA A 528 -6.41 10.79 15.18
C ALA A 528 -5.13 11.43 15.78
N GLY A 529 -4.03 10.66 15.86
CA GLY A 529 -2.78 11.12 16.48
C GLY A 529 -1.76 11.77 15.54
N ASN A 530 -1.86 11.55 14.22
CA ASN A 530 -0.88 12.03 13.24
C ASN A 530 -1.41 13.17 12.35
N GLN A 531 -2.57 13.75 12.67
CA GLN A 531 -3.24 14.74 11.81
C GLN A 531 -3.64 16.03 12.53
N CYS A 532 -2.87 16.45 13.54
CA CYS A 532 -2.82 17.87 13.87
C CYS A 532 -2.00 18.60 12.80
N HIS A 533 -2.61 18.96 11.67
CA HIS A 533 -2.24 20.11 10.83
C HIS A 533 -3.31 20.45 9.79
#